data_AF-A0A350F0X6-F1
#
_entry.id   AF-A0A350F0X6-F1
#
_cell.length_a   1.000
_cell.length_b   1.000
_cell.length_c   1.000
_cell.angle_alpha   90.00
_cell.angle_beta   90.00
_cell.angle_gamma   90.00
#
_symmetry.space_group_name_H-M   'P 1'
#
loop_
_entity.id
_entity.type
_entity.pdbx_description
1 polymer ?
#
loop_
_entity_poly.entity_id
_entity_poly.type
_entity_poly.pdbx_seq_one_letter_code
_entity_poly.pdbx_strand_id
1 'polypeptide(L)'
;SCLLTGIELFPGNIQGGSHTPAGWASGISIDQEIRNYLQSRPDTRTRFGSLEFGVGVSDRADPWTRMSYAGPNKPIAPISDPYQIYGKLYGELKDKESLQSILDDVQEDLRKVRRKISAEDRRLLEEHEALVRQMELDLENADEQQLVATPPSLEEGVADQNDNVPKLSRMQIDILINSFVNDMTRVATLQYTKSVGNARMRWLDINEGHHTLSHEPDKNEEAATHLTKINHWFAGELAYLAQRLAGTPEPGGEGSLLDNTLIVWTNELGKGNSHTLNDIPFVLLGNGFNFKMGRSLKLKGVPHNRLHMALAHAVGHRIESFGKASLCEGGPLDLA
;
A
#
# COMPACT_ATOMS: atom_id res chain seq x y z
N SER A 1 8.17 2.21 9.39
CA SER A 1 6.73 1.99 9.57
C SER A 1 6.43 0.55 9.97
N CYS A 2 5.59 0.32 10.99
CA CYS A 2 5.02 -1.01 11.31
C CYS A 2 3.50 -0.94 11.51
N LEU A 3 2.87 0.16 11.07
CA LEU A 3 1.47 0.41 11.35
C LEU A 3 0.58 -0.66 10.73
N LEU A 4 0.85 -1.06 9.48
CA LEU A 4 0.06 -2.08 8.80
C LEU A 4 0.41 -3.51 9.24
N THR A 5 1.55 -3.73 9.91
CA THR A 5 1.94 -5.06 10.40
C THR A 5 1.48 -5.31 11.83
N GLY A 6 1.21 -4.25 12.60
CA GLY A 6 0.78 -4.35 14.00
C GLY A 6 1.78 -5.08 14.92
N ILE A 7 3.05 -5.15 14.53
CA ILE A 7 4.11 -5.90 15.22
C ILE A 7 5.43 -5.14 15.16
N GLU A 8 6.36 -5.47 16.04
CA GLU A 8 7.64 -4.78 16.16
C GLU A 8 8.48 -4.86 14.87
N LEU A 9 9.39 -3.91 14.72
CA LEU A 9 10.48 -4.01 13.73
C LEU A 9 11.58 -4.92 14.29
N PHE A 10 12.29 -5.63 13.42
CA PHE A 10 13.53 -6.27 13.80
C PHE A 10 14.58 -5.23 14.24
N PRO A 11 15.58 -5.61 15.05
CA PRO A 11 16.78 -4.82 15.22
C PRO A 11 17.43 -4.55 13.86
N GLY A 12 18.00 -3.36 13.67
CA GLY A 12 18.67 -3.02 12.42
C GLY A 12 19.66 -1.88 12.59
N ASN A 13 20.02 -1.25 11.49
CA ASN A 13 21.01 -0.17 11.45
C ASN A 13 20.43 1.17 10.97
N ILE A 14 19.12 1.24 10.73
CA ILE A 14 18.46 2.46 10.28
C ILE A 14 17.98 3.22 11.51
N GLN A 15 18.54 4.41 11.72
CA GLN A 15 18.16 5.27 12.84
C GLN A 15 16.70 5.71 12.68
N GLY A 16 15.88 5.32 13.66
CA GLY A 16 14.48 5.70 13.78
C GLY A 16 14.27 7.07 14.43
N GLY A 17 13.00 7.47 14.58
CA GLY A 17 12.61 8.58 15.47
C GLY A 17 12.69 8.23 16.98
N SER A 18 13.05 6.99 17.30
CA SER A 18 13.32 6.50 18.66
C SER A 18 14.81 6.27 18.89
N HIS A 19 15.24 6.02 20.13
CA HIS A 19 16.64 5.81 20.47
C HIS A 19 17.27 4.51 19.94
N THR A 20 16.48 3.57 19.41
CA THR A 20 17.00 2.27 18.94
C THR A 20 16.93 2.19 17.41
N PRO A 21 18.04 1.88 16.72
CA PRO A 21 18.03 1.58 15.30
C PRO A 21 17.09 0.42 14.96
N ALA A 22 16.39 0.53 13.83
CA ALA A 22 15.40 -0.42 13.40
C ALA A 22 15.77 -1.07 12.06
N GLY A 23 15.29 -2.28 11.88
CA GLY A 23 15.29 -3.02 10.62
C GLY A 23 13.88 -3.08 10.04
N TRP A 24 13.65 -4.08 9.20
CA TRP A 24 12.36 -4.34 8.57
C TRP A 24 11.32 -4.86 9.58
N ALA A 25 10.04 -4.81 9.21
CA ALA A 25 8.98 -5.34 10.05
C ALA A 25 9.13 -6.85 10.26
N SER A 26 8.76 -7.31 11.46
CA SER A 26 8.83 -8.73 11.84
C SER A 26 7.61 -9.56 11.44
N GLY A 27 6.65 -8.99 10.72
CA GLY A 27 5.44 -9.68 10.28
C GLY A 27 4.90 -9.16 8.95
N ILE A 28 3.84 -9.82 8.48
CA ILE A 28 3.06 -9.46 7.28
C ILE A 28 2.23 -8.21 7.55
N SER A 29 1.96 -7.41 6.52
CA SER A 29 1.05 -6.27 6.61
C SER A 29 -0.40 -6.67 6.29
N ILE A 30 -1.38 -5.94 6.84
CA ILE A 30 -2.79 -6.31 6.77
C ILE A 30 -3.34 -6.35 5.34
N ASP A 31 -2.83 -5.48 4.46
CA ASP A 31 -3.11 -5.51 3.01
C ASP A 31 -2.66 -6.84 2.38
N GLN A 32 -1.48 -7.35 2.77
CA GLN A 32 -0.93 -8.60 2.26
C GLN A 32 -1.60 -9.83 2.88
N GLU A 33 -2.02 -9.75 4.14
CA GLU A 33 -2.84 -10.78 4.78
C GLU A 33 -4.20 -10.93 4.07
N ILE A 34 -4.88 -9.81 3.80
CA ILE A 34 -6.14 -9.77 3.06
C ILE A 34 -5.94 -10.27 1.62
N ARG A 35 -4.89 -9.80 0.92
CA ARG A 35 -4.48 -10.30 -0.39
C ARG A 35 -4.39 -11.82 -0.39
N ASN A 36 -3.63 -12.39 0.54
CA ASN A 36 -3.38 -13.84 0.55
C ASN A 36 -4.68 -14.62 0.72
N TYR A 37 -5.57 -14.15 1.59
CA TYR A 37 -6.91 -14.74 1.76
C TYR A 37 -7.72 -14.68 0.46
N LEU A 38 -7.81 -13.51 -0.18
CA LEU A 38 -8.58 -13.35 -1.42
C LEU A 38 -7.99 -14.14 -2.60
N GLN A 39 -6.66 -14.22 -2.71
CA GLN A 39 -5.99 -14.98 -3.77
C GLN A 39 -6.08 -16.49 -3.59
N SER A 40 -6.30 -16.97 -2.36
CA SER A 40 -6.47 -18.41 -2.07
C SER A 40 -7.79 -18.99 -2.61
N ARG A 41 -8.72 -18.13 -3.00
CA ARG A 41 -10.09 -18.49 -3.37
C ARG A 41 -10.35 -18.23 -4.86
N PRO A 42 -10.86 -19.21 -5.63
CA PRO A 42 -11.08 -19.04 -7.06
C PRO A 42 -12.01 -17.88 -7.43
N ASP A 43 -13.02 -17.58 -6.60
CA ASP A 43 -14.03 -16.54 -6.83
C ASP A 43 -13.52 -15.11 -6.60
N THR A 44 -12.44 -14.94 -5.85
CA THR A 44 -11.87 -13.62 -5.53
C THR A 44 -10.45 -13.43 -6.06
N ARG A 45 -9.89 -14.46 -6.70
CA ARG A 45 -8.56 -14.42 -7.31
C ARG A 45 -8.58 -13.49 -8.52
N THR A 46 -7.53 -12.71 -8.65
CA THR A 46 -7.31 -11.70 -9.69
C THR A 46 -5.92 -11.86 -10.26
N ARG A 47 -5.66 -11.26 -11.43
CA ARG A 47 -4.33 -11.28 -12.05
C ARG A 47 -3.23 -10.81 -11.09
N PHE A 48 -3.45 -9.67 -10.42
CA PHE A 48 -2.53 -9.18 -9.39
C PHE A 48 -3.18 -9.32 -8.01
N GLY A 49 -2.49 -10.01 -7.11
CA GLY A 49 -2.96 -10.15 -5.72
C GLY A 49 -3.13 -8.83 -5.00
N SER A 50 -2.22 -7.90 -5.25
CA SER A 50 -2.28 -6.52 -4.79
C SER A 50 -1.51 -5.62 -5.75
N LEU A 51 -1.76 -4.32 -5.68
CA LEU A 51 -0.98 -3.30 -6.39
C LEU A 51 -0.53 -2.19 -5.42
N GLU A 52 0.78 -2.04 -5.28
CA GLU A 52 1.40 -1.02 -4.42
C GLU A 52 1.79 0.20 -5.24
N PHE A 53 1.00 1.27 -5.14
CA PHE A 53 1.21 2.56 -5.78
C PHE A 53 2.01 3.51 -4.88
N GLY A 54 2.87 4.34 -5.48
CA GLY A 54 3.65 5.36 -4.80
C GLY A 54 3.49 6.74 -5.43
N VAL A 55 3.64 7.80 -4.65
CA VAL A 55 3.72 9.19 -5.13
C VAL A 55 4.92 9.86 -4.48
N GLY A 56 5.99 10.11 -5.23
CA GLY A 56 7.21 10.72 -4.69
C GLY A 56 7.93 9.85 -3.65
N VAL A 57 7.78 8.52 -3.71
CA VAL A 57 8.53 7.59 -2.86
C VAL A 57 9.90 7.37 -3.48
N SER A 58 10.97 7.71 -2.76
CA SER A 58 12.34 7.50 -3.27
C SER A 58 12.67 6.02 -3.43
N ASP A 59 13.50 5.69 -4.42
CA ASP A 59 13.94 4.32 -4.72
C ASP A 59 14.78 3.64 -3.62
N ARG A 60 15.29 4.42 -2.65
CA ARG A 60 16.06 3.87 -1.53
C ARG A 60 15.22 2.85 -0.76
N ALA A 61 15.73 1.62 -0.64
CA ALA A 61 15.12 0.56 0.14
C ALA A 61 15.56 0.65 1.61
N ASP A 62 14.71 1.20 2.47
CA ASP A 62 14.86 1.15 3.92
C ASP A 62 13.48 1.18 4.62
N PRO A 63 13.38 0.95 5.95
CA PRO A 63 12.10 0.91 6.66
C PRO A 63 11.29 2.21 6.65
N TRP A 64 11.85 3.32 6.17
CA TRP A 64 11.14 4.59 5.99
C TRP A 64 10.38 4.67 4.68
N THR A 65 10.75 3.87 3.69
CA THR A 65 10.16 3.92 2.34
C THR A 65 9.17 2.81 2.07
N ARG A 66 8.81 2.02 3.09
CA ARG A 66 7.97 0.81 2.96
C ARG A 66 6.88 0.75 4.03
N MET A 67 5.63 0.66 3.59
CA MET A 67 4.47 0.39 4.46
C MET A 67 3.93 -1.05 4.36
N SER A 68 4.12 -1.72 3.21
CA SER A 68 3.63 -3.07 2.94
C SER A 68 4.74 -4.13 3.06
N TYR A 69 4.38 -5.29 3.61
CA TYR A 69 5.29 -6.40 3.88
C TYR A 69 4.60 -7.72 3.56
N ALA A 70 5.19 -8.53 2.68
CA ALA A 70 4.70 -9.89 2.38
C ALA A 70 4.94 -10.87 3.54
N GLY A 71 5.70 -10.45 4.55
CA GLY A 71 6.08 -11.24 5.71
C GLY A 71 7.26 -10.64 6.45
N PRO A 72 7.79 -11.35 7.47
CA PRO A 72 8.94 -10.91 8.24
C PRO A 72 10.13 -10.63 7.33
N ASN A 73 10.70 -9.42 7.40
CA ASN A 73 11.85 -9.00 6.60
C ASN A 73 11.61 -9.02 5.08
N LYS A 74 10.35 -8.95 4.63
CA LYS A 74 9.97 -8.98 3.20
C LYS A 74 9.20 -7.71 2.81
N PRO A 75 9.87 -6.55 2.75
CA PRO A 75 9.23 -5.29 2.35
C PRO A 75 8.80 -5.33 0.89
N ILE A 76 7.67 -4.72 0.57
CA ILE A 76 7.19 -4.53 -0.80
C ILE A 76 7.37 -3.05 -1.17
N ALA A 77 8.08 -2.80 -2.28
CA ALA A 77 8.30 -1.45 -2.77
C ALA A 77 7.07 -0.97 -3.57
N PRO A 78 6.53 0.23 -3.27
CA PRO A 78 5.53 0.82 -4.15
C PRO A 78 6.16 1.25 -5.48
N ILE A 79 5.38 1.20 -6.56
CA ILE A 79 5.79 1.73 -7.86
C ILE A 79 5.40 3.22 -7.89
N SER A 80 6.40 4.10 -7.74
CA SER A 80 6.19 5.57 -7.76
C SER A 80 5.98 6.15 -9.15
N ASP A 81 6.52 5.48 -10.16
CA ASP A 81 6.48 5.92 -11.55
C ASP A 81 5.17 5.46 -12.22
N PRO A 82 4.27 6.40 -12.61
CA PRO A 82 3.00 6.05 -13.23
C PRO A 82 3.17 5.31 -14.56
N TYR A 83 4.25 5.54 -15.32
CA TYR A 83 4.49 4.83 -16.58
C TYR A 83 4.92 3.39 -16.34
N GLN A 84 5.66 3.12 -15.26
CA GLN A 84 6.04 1.75 -14.90
C GLN A 84 4.83 0.91 -14.49
N ILE A 85 3.94 1.45 -13.65
CA ILE A 85 2.73 0.69 -13.27
C ILE A 85 1.76 0.58 -14.45
N TYR A 86 1.68 1.59 -15.32
CA TYR A 86 0.92 1.49 -16.56
C TYR A 86 1.46 0.37 -17.46
N GLY A 87 2.79 0.30 -17.65
CA GLY A 87 3.44 -0.77 -18.38
C GLY A 87 3.23 -2.15 -17.74
N LYS A 88 3.24 -2.22 -16.41
CA LYS A 88 2.93 -3.46 -15.67
C LYS A 88 1.51 -3.96 -15.93
N LEU A 89 0.52 -3.04 -16.00
CA LEU A 89 -0.89 -3.40 -16.17
C LEU A 89 -1.24 -3.69 -17.63
N TYR A 90 -0.79 -2.85 -18.56
CA TYR A 90 -1.25 -2.81 -19.95
C TYR A 90 -0.16 -3.05 -21.00
N GLY A 91 1.10 -3.19 -20.60
CA GLY A 91 2.21 -3.34 -21.54
C GLY A 91 1.99 -4.53 -22.47
N GLU A 92 2.09 -4.30 -23.78
CA GLU A 92 2.08 -5.36 -24.77
C GLU A 92 3.32 -6.24 -24.55
N LEU A 93 3.10 -7.50 -24.19
CA LEU A 93 4.14 -8.52 -24.09
C LEU A 93 4.57 -8.92 -25.50
N LYS A 94 5.20 -7.99 -26.24
CA LYS A 94 5.63 -8.18 -27.64
C LYS A 94 6.60 -9.34 -27.83
N ASP A 95 7.10 -9.92 -26.76
CA ASP A 95 8.00 -11.07 -26.78
C ASP A 95 7.67 -12.05 -25.64
N LYS A 96 6.38 -12.36 -25.44
CA LYS A 96 5.91 -13.27 -24.38
C LYS A 96 6.56 -14.65 -24.45
N GLU A 97 6.67 -15.23 -25.64
CA GLU A 97 7.33 -16.54 -25.84
C GLU A 97 8.81 -16.47 -25.43
N SER A 98 9.49 -15.37 -25.78
CA SER A 98 10.87 -15.10 -25.37
C SER A 98 10.99 -14.93 -23.85
N LEU A 99 10.08 -14.19 -23.22
CA LEU A 99 10.04 -14.02 -21.77
C LEU A 99 9.73 -15.34 -21.04
N GLN A 100 8.76 -16.13 -21.50
CA GLN A 100 8.46 -17.43 -20.93
C GLN A 100 9.65 -18.39 -21.07
N SER A 101 10.28 -18.44 -22.24
CA SER A 101 11.51 -19.23 -22.46
C SER A 101 12.63 -18.82 -21.49
N ILE A 102 12.83 -17.52 -21.26
CA ILE A 102 13.83 -17.04 -20.31
C ILE A 102 13.46 -17.44 -18.87
N LEU A 103 12.18 -17.33 -18.48
CA LEU A 103 11.74 -17.71 -17.13
C LEU A 103 11.87 -19.23 -16.90
N ASP A 104 11.57 -20.05 -17.90
CA ASP A 104 11.78 -21.50 -17.87
C ASP A 104 13.26 -21.85 -17.69
N ASP A 105 14.15 -21.22 -18.47
CA ASP A 105 15.61 -21.39 -18.34
C ASP A 105 16.10 -20.97 -16.94
N VAL A 106 15.61 -19.83 -16.43
CA VAL A 106 15.93 -19.34 -15.08
C VAL A 106 15.42 -20.33 -14.02
N GLN A 107 14.22 -20.89 -14.15
CA GLN A 107 13.72 -21.91 -13.23
C GLN A 107 14.61 -23.17 -13.24
N GLU A 108 15.03 -23.63 -14.42
CA GLU A 108 15.90 -24.80 -14.52
C GLU A 108 17.26 -24.54 -13.84
N ASP A 109 17.82 -23.36 -14.05
CA ASP A 109 19.09 -22.97 -13.45
C ASP A 109 18.99 -22.79 -11.93
N LEU A 110 17.91 -22.19 -11.43
CA LEU A 110 17.63 -22.12 -9.99
C LEU A 110 17.56 -23.54 -9.38
N ARG A 111 16.84 -24.48 -10.03
CA ARG A 111 16.76 -25.88 -9.58
C ARG A 111 18.14 -26.58 -9.56
N LYS A 112 19.02 -26.30 -10.53
CA LYS A 112 20.38 -26.83 -10.57
C LYS A 112 21.23 -26.27 -9.42
N VAL A 113 21.15 -24.96 -9.18
CA VAL A 113 21.90 -24.27 -8.12
C VAL A 113 21.43 -24.71 -6.74
N ARG A 114 20.12 -24.93 -6.55
CA ARG A 114 19.52 -25.44 -5.30
C ARG A 114 20.21 -26.68 -4.74
N ARG A 115 20.63 -27.58 -5.64
CA ARG A 115 21.32 -28.84 -5.27
C ARG A 115 22.75 -28.62 -4.78
N LYS A 116 23.37 -27.47 -5.09
CA LYS A 116 24.78 -27.16 -4.85
C LYS A 116 25.02 -26.18 -3.70
N ILE A 117 23.97 -25.56 -3.15
CA ILE A 117 24.08 -24.53 -2.11
C ILE A 117 23.67 -25.05 -0.71
N SER A 118 24.06 -24.31 0.32
CA SER A 118 23.78 -24.60 1.72
C SER A 118 22.28 -24.52 2.03
N ALA A 119 21.85 -25.10 3.17
CA ALA A 119 20.44 -25.03 3.58
C ALA A 119 19.95 -23.58 3.83
N GLU A 120 20.84 -22.67 4.23
CA GLU A 120 20.54 -21.26 4.45
C GLU A 120 20.32 -20.52 3.12
N ASP A 121 21.19 -20.73 2.14
CA ASP A 121 21.08 -20.13 0.81
C ASP A 121 19.89 -20.69 0.01
N ARG A 122 19.50 -21.96 0.28
CA ARG A 122 18.30 -22.56 -0.33
C ARG A 122 17.05 -21.74 -0.07
N ARG A 123 16.94 -21.10 1.09
CA ARG A 123 15.77 -20.29 1.42
C ARG A 123 15.68 -19.03 0.55
N LEU A 124 16.81 -18.37 0.28
CA LEU A 124 16.85 -17.21 -0.63
C LEU A 124 16.51 -17.63 -2.07
N LEU A 125 16.97 -18.81 -2.48
CA LEU A 125 16.67 -19.35 -3.80
C LEU A 125 15.20 -19.77 -3.94
N GLU A 126 14.60 -20.36 -2.91
CA GLU A 126 13.15 -20.65 -2.87
C GLU A 126 12.30 -19.38 -2.97
N GLU A 127 12.75 -18.27 -2.39
CA GLU A 127 12.10 -16.96 -2.55
C GLU A 127 12.19 -16.45 -4.00
N HIS A 128 13.33 -16.62 -4.67
CA HIS A 128 13.49 -16.27 -6.08
C HIS A 128 12.64 -17.15 -7.00
N GLU A 129 12.61 -18.47 -6.76
CA GLU A 129 11.74 -19.40 -7.49
C GLU A 129 10.26 -19.00 -7.36
N ALA A 130 9.84 -18.56 -6.16
CA ALA A 130 8.47 -18.08 -5.93
C ALA A 130 8.16 -16.78 -6.70
N LEU A 131 9.12 -15.85 -6.81
CA LEU A 131 8.96 -14.61 -7.60
C LEU A 131 8.84 -14.91 -9.10
N VAL A 132 9.69 -15.79 -9.63
CA VAL A 132 9.65 -16.23 -11.04
C VAL A 132 8.30 -16.86 -11.36
N ARG A 133 7.84 -17.78 -10.51
CA ARG A 133 6.52 -18.42 -10.67
C ARG A 133 5.37 -17.41 -10.61
N GLN A 134 5.44 -16.42 -9.72
CA GLN A 134 4.42 -15.37 -9.68
C GLN A 134 4.41 -14.57 -10.99
N MET A 135 5.58 -14.26 -11.55
CA MET A 135 5.68 -13.56 -12.83
C MET A 135 5.08 -14.37 -13.99
N GLU A 136 5.32 -15.68 -14.05
CA GLU A 136 4.69 -16.57 -15.03
C GLU A 136 3.17 -16.54 -14.93
N LEU A 137 2.62 -16.68 -13.73
CA LEU A 137 1.17 -16.61 -13.50
C LEU A 137 0.60 -15.25 -13.92
N ASP A 138 1.31 -14.15 -13.64
CA ASP A 138 0.89 -12.80 -14.04
C ASP A 138 0.88 -12.63 -15.57
N LEU A 139 1.78 -13.32 -16.28
CA LEU A 139 1.88 -13.36 -17.75
C LEU A 139 0.81 -14.26 -18.38
N GLU A 140 0.52 -15.42 -17.79
CA GLU A 140 -0.53 -16.33 -18.25
C GLU A 140 -1.91 -15.67 -18.15
N ASN A 141 -2.23 -15.09 -17.00
CA ASN A 141 -3.52 -14.42 -16.76
C ASN A 141 -3.70 -13.13 -17.58
N ALA A 142 -2.63 -12.56 -18.13
CA ALA A 142 -2.71 -11.35 -18.96
C ALA A 142 -3.48 -11.58 -20.27
N ASP A 143 -3.37 -12.77 -20.86
CA ASP A 143 -3.99 -13.09 -22.16
C ASP A 143 -5.50 -13.32 -22.04
N GLU A 144 -5.96 -13.76 -20.87
CA GLU A 144 -7.37 -14.03 -20.62
C GLU A 144 -8.17 -12.76 -20.27
N GLN A 145 -7.47 -11.68 -19.91
CA GLN A 145 -8.11 -10.48 -19.37
C GLN A 145 -8.60 -9.54 -20.47
N GLN A 146 -9.91 -9.54 -20.72
CA GLN A 146 -10.57 -8.52 -21.53
C GLN A 146 -10.81 -7.26 -20.69
N LEU A 147 -10.34 -6.11 -21.18
CA LEU A 147 -10.55 -4.84 -20.49
C LEU A 147 -12.01 -4.39 -20.61
N VAL A 148 -12.65 -4.17 -19.46
CA VAL A 148 -13.98 -3.56 -19.34
C VAL A 148 -13.93 -2.06 -19.66
N ALA A 149 -12.85 -1.39 -19.27
CA ALA A 149 -12.65 0.03 -19.50
C ALA A 149 -11.29 0.31 -20.13
N THR A 150 -11.27 1.26 -21.06
CA THR A 150 -10.03 1.73 -21.70
C THR A 150 -9.05 2.24 -20.63
N PRO A 151 -7.75 1.91 -20.73
CA PRO A 151 -6.73 2.48 -19.86
C PRO A 151 -6.74 4.02 -19.89
N PRO A 152 -6.42 4.70 -18.77
CA PRO A 152 -6.34 6.15 -18.75
C PRO A 152 -5.19 6.64 -19.62
N SER A 153 -5.38 7.73 -20.37
CA SER A 153 -4.29 8.41 -21.06
C SER A 153 -3.39 9.12 -20.04
N LEU A 154 -2.09 8.88 -20.12
CA LEU A 154 -1.10 9.52 -19.26
C LEU A 154 -0.49 10.74 -19.96
N GLU A 155 -0.39 11.86 -19.25
CA GLU A 155 0.46 12.99 -19.67
C GLU A 155 1.90 12.49 -19.75
N GLU A 156 2.57 12.69 -20.88
CA GLU A 156 3.95 12.26 -21.09
C GLU A 156 4.96 13.21 -20.44
N GLY A 157 6.11 12.68 -19.99
CA GLY A 157 7.23 13.49 -19.51
C GLY A 157 7.10 14.06 -18.09
N VAL A 158 6.04 13.71 -17.35
CA VAL A 158 5.91 14.03 -15.92
C VAL A 158 6.93 13.23 -15.11
N ALA A 159 8.05 13.88 -14.74
CA ALA A 159 9.10 13.27 -13.94
C ALA A 159 8.71 13.15 -12.46
N ASP A 160 9.24 12.12 -11.75
CA ASP A 160 9.08 11.98 -10.30
C ASP A 160 9.90 13.03 -9.54
N GLN A 161 9.31 14.22 -9.42
CA GLN A 161 9.92 15.40 -8.80
C GLN A 161 8.92 16.05 -7.86
N ASN A 162 9.43 16.75 -6.84
CA ASN A 162 8.64 17.35 -5.78
C ASN A 162 7.42 18.14 -6.28
N ASP A 163 7.58 19.04 -7.25
CA ASP A 163 6.48 19.91 -7.70
C ASP A 163 5.48 19.19 -8.60
N ASN A 164 5.83 18.00 -9.10
CA ASN A 164 4.94 17.15 -9.87
C ASN A 164 4.09 16.24 -8.97
N VAL A 165 4.31 16.22 -7.64
CA VAL A 165 3.56 15.37 -6.70
C VAL A 165 2.03 15.47 -6.88
N PRO A 166 1.40 16.65 -7.06
CA PRO A 166 -0.03 16.72 -7.35
C PRO A 166 -0.44 16.03 -8.65
N LYS A 167 0.36 16.14 -9.72
CA LYS A 167 0.09 15.48 -11.00
C LYS A 167 0.28 13.96 -10.89
N LEU A 168 1.40 13.54 -10.33
CA LEU A 168 1.73 12.12 -10.10
C LEU A 168 0.65 11.45 -9.24
N SER A 169 0.17 12.14 -8.21
CA SER A 169 -0.95 11.69 -7.38
C SER A 169 -2.21 11.38 -8.21
N ARG A 170 -2.63 12.32 -9.06
CA ARG A 170 -3.80 12.14 -9.94
C ARG A 170 -3.61 11.01 -10.94
N MET A 171 -2.42 10.90 -11.55
CA MET A 171 -2.10 9.80 -12.47
C MET A 171 -2.18 8.45 -11.77
N GLN A 172 -1.57 8.31 -10.60
CA GLN A 172 -1.57 7.06 -9.83
C GLN A 172 -2.98 6.68 -9.36
N ILE A 173 -3.78 7.64 -8.89
CA ILE A 173 -5.19 7.39 -8.51
C ILE A 173 -6.00 6.92 -9.72
N ASP A 174 -5.85 7.55 -10.88
CA ASP A 174 -6.62 7.20 -12.08
C ASP A 174 -6.25 5.78 -12.58
N ILE A 175 -4.97 5.40 -12.52
CA ILE A 175 -4.52 4.04 -12.83
C ILE A 175 -5.06 3.03 -11.81
N LEU A 176 -5.00 3.35 -10.51
CA LEU A 176 -5.52 2.50 -9.44
C LEU A 176 -7.00 2.18 -9.67
N ILE A 177 -7.82 3.20 -9.94
CA ILE A 177 -9.25 3.00 -10.18
C ILE A 177 -9.47 2.17 -11.44
N ASN A 178 -8.74 2.43 -12.52
CA ASN A 178 -8.85 1.64 -13.74
C ASN A 178 -8.47 0.17 -13.51
N SER A 179 -7.51 -0.12 -12.62
CA SER A 179 -7.16 -1.49 -12.24
C SER A 179 -8.33 -2.21 -11.54
N PHE A 180 -9.15 -1.49 -10.76
CA PHE A 180 -10.34 -2.06 -10.12
C PHE A 180 -11.46 -2.29 -11.14
N VAL A 181 -11.72 -1.32 -12.02
CA VAL A 181 -12.73 -1.44 -13.09
C VAL A 181 -12.45 -2.62 -14.02
N ASN A 182 -11.17 -2.88 -14.29
CA ASN A 182 -10.74 -3.96 -15.17
C ASN A 182 -10.51 -5.29 -14.44
N ASP A 183 -10.94 -5.43 -13.19
CA ASP A 183 -10.82 -6.68 -12.42
C ASP A 183 -9.38 -7.15 -12.18
N MET A 184 -8.40 -6.24 -12.23
CA MET A 184 -6.98 -6.58 -12.14
C MET A 184 -6.53 -6.92 -10.71
N THR A 185 -7.17 -6.31 -9.70
CA THR A 185 -6.88 -6.58 -8.29
C THR A 185 -8.07 -6.29 -7.39
N ARG A 186 -8.04 -6.81 -6.16
CA ARG A 186 -8.98 -6.49 -5.06
C ARG A 186 -8.35 -5.59 -4.00
N VAL A 187 -7.02 -5.50 -3.94
CA VAL A 187 -6.27 -4.81 -2.89
C VAL A 187 -5.26 -3.87 -3.53
N ALA A 188 -5.27 -2.61 -3.12
CA ALA A 188 -4.24 -1.65 -3.51
C ALA A 188 -3.83 -0.78 -2.33
N THR A 189 -2.58 -0.34 -2.35
CA THR A 189 -2.07 0.66 -1.39
C THR A 189 -1.54 1.86 -2.14
N LEU A 190 -1.76 3.07 -1.61
CA LEU A 190 -1.23 4.30 -2.18
C LEU A 190 -0.37 5.02 -1.14
N GLN A 191 0.95 4.98 -1.32
CA GLN A 191 1.91 5.61 -0.41
C GLN A 191 2.31 7.00 -0.93
N TYR A 192 2.12 8.03 -0.10
CA TYR A 192 2.66 9.35 -0.37
C TYR A 192 4.02 9.53 0.29
N THR A 193 5.02 9.84 -0.52
CA THR A 193 6.39 10.14 -0.09
C THR A 193 6.98 8.99 0.75
N LYS A 194 7.48 9.29 1.95
CA LYS A 194 8.08 8.33 2.86
C LYS A 194 8.04 8.88 4.28
N SER A 195 8.25 8.02 5.26
CA SER A 195 8.59 8.49 6.60
C SER A 195 9.80 9.42 6.52
N VAL A 196 9.83 10.44 7.38
CA VAL A 196 10.83 11.53 7.37
C VAL A 196 10.97 12.24 6.00
N GLY A 197 9.97 12.11 5.12
CA GLY A 197 9.92 12.74 3.81
C GLY A 197 9.81 14.26 3.92
N ASN A 198 10.83 14.97 3.45
CA ASN A 198 10.91 16.42 3.56
C ASN A 198 10.45 17.16 2.29
N ALA A 199 9.37 16.66 1.67
CA ALA A 199 8.77 17.31 0.51
C ALA A 199 8.37 18.75 0.84
N ARG A 200 8.57 19.66 -0.11
CA ARG A 200 8.23 21.08 0.03
C ARG A 200 6.95 21.33 -0.76
N MET A 201 5.85 21.63 -0.09
CA MET A 201 4.55 21.77 -0.75
C MET A 201 4.39 23.14 -1.41
N ARG A 202 5.26 23.44 -2.38
CA ARG A 202 5.34 24.75 -3.06
C ARG A 202 4.07 25.11 -3.83
N TRP A 203 3.31 24.11 -4.26
CA TRP A 203 1.98 24.29 -4.84
C TRP A 203 0.92 24.80 -3.85
N LEU A 204 1.25 24.84 -2.54
CA LEU A 204 0.45 25.43 -1.48
C LEU A 204 1.08 26.72 -0.91
N ASP A 205 2.08 27.27 -1.61
CA ASP A 205 2.93 28.39 -1.18
C ASP A 205 3.74 28.09 0.10
N ILE A 206 4.07 26.83 0.35
CA ILE A 206 4.88 26.39 1.51
C ILE A 206 6.26 25.94 1.02
N ASN A 207 7.31 26.62 1.48
CA ASN A 207 8.68 26.36 1.05
C ASN A 207 9.47 25.49 2.03
N GLU A 208 8.99 25.35 3.26
CA GLU A 208 9.55 24.52 4.30
C GLU A 208 9.29 23.04 4.00
N GLY A 209 10.17 22.19 4.52
CA GLY A 209 9.98 20.74 4.38
C GLY A 209 8.89 20.23 5.31
N HIS A 210 7.99 19.38 4.80
CA HIS A 210 6.86 18.83 5.56
C HIS A 210 7.31 18.13 6.85
N HIS A 211 8.36 17.30 6.79
CA HIS A 211 8.89 16.65 7.98
C HIS A 211 9.44 17.66 8.99
N THR A 212 10.20 18.66 8.53
CA THR A 212 10.71 19.73 9.40
C THR A 212 9.57 20.45 10.13
N LEU A 213 8.51 20.84 9.41
CA LEU A 213 7.33 21.47 10.02
C LEU A 213 6.69 20.61 11.11
N SER A 214 6.67 19.28 10.94
CA SER A 214 6.07 18.37 11.92
C SER A 214 6.77 18.35 13.29
N HIS A 215 8.01 18.84 13.37
CA HIS A 215 8.78 18.96 14.62
C HIS A 215 8.58 20.30 15.34
N GLU A 216 7.93 21.28 14.71
CA GLU A 216 7.69 22.59 15.31
C GLU A 216 6.81 22.46 16.58
N PRO A 217 7.03 23.32 17.59
CA PRO A 217 6.23 23.30 18.80
C PRO A 217 4.81 23.79 18.51
N ASP A 218 3.81 23.29 19.25
CA ASP A 218 2.39 23.62 19.02
C ASP A 218 2.06 25.12 19.06
N LYS A 219 2.88 25.91 19.77
CA LYS A 219 2.75 27.37 19.86
C LYS A 219 3.21 28.11 18.60
N ASN A 220 3.83 27.43 17.64
CA ASN A 220 4.20 28.00 16.35
C ASN A 220 2.95 27.98 15.44
N GLU A 221 2.18 29.07 15.47
CA GLU A 221 0.93 29.21 14.72
C GLU A 221 1.12 29.16 13.19
N GLU A 222 2.27 29.63 12.69
CA GLU A 222 2.61 29.57 11.27
C GLU A 222 2.80 28.12 10.82
N ALA A 223 3.60 27.36 11.57
CA ALA A 223 3.81 25.94 11.29
C ALA A 223 2.50 25.14 11.40
N ALA A 224 1.66 25.42 12.41
CA ALA A 224 0.34 24.80 12.55
C ALA A 224 -0.57 25.11 11.36
N THR A 225 -0.54 26.34 10.85
CA THR A 225 -1.27 26.75 9.65
C THR A 225 -0.76 26.03 8.40
N HIS A 226 0.56 25.93 8.22
CA HIS A 226 1.18 25.21 7.10
C HIS A 226 0.83 23.71 7.14
N LEU A 227 0.96 23.07 8.31
CA LEU A 227 0.57 21.66 8.48
C LEU A 227 -0.92 21.43 8.23
N THR A 228 -1.79 22.37 8.62
CA THR A 228 -3.23 22.27 8.34
C THR A 228 -3.51 22.34 6.84
N LYS A 229 -2.86 23.26 6.10
CA LYS A 229 -2.96 23.35 4.64
C LYS A 229 -2.46 22.07 3.95
N ILE A 230 -1.34 21.50 4.41
CA ILE A 230 -0.78 20.26 3.89
C ILE A 230 -1.75 19.08 4.11
N ASN A 231 -2.28 18.92 5.33
CA ASN A 231 -3.24 17.85 5.62
C ASN A 231 -4.56 18.03 4.84
N HIS A 232 -5.01 19.26 4.63
CA HIS A 232 -6.17 19.55 3.79
C HIS A 232 -5.92 19.16 2.33
N TRP A 233 -4.71 19.37 1.81
CA TRP A 233 -4.35 18.90 0.46
C TRP A 233 -4.38 17.37 0.36
N PHE A 234 -3.79 16.64 1.32
CA PHE A 234 -3.89 15.17 1.34
C PHE A 234 -5.34 14.67 1.45
N ALA A 235 -6.17 15.33 2.27
CA ALA A 235 -7.59 15.03 2.35
C ALA A 235 -8.31 15.32 1.01
N GLY A 236 -7.85 16.33 0.26
CA GLY A 236 -8.32 16.60 -1.11
C GLY A 236 -7.96 15.48 -2.10
N GLU A 237 -6.76 14.88 -1.98
CA GLU A 237 -6.39 13.71 -2.79
C GLU A 237 -7.24 12.49 -2.45
N LEU A 238 -7.50 12.24 -1.16
CA LEU A 238 -8.44 11.21 -0.72
C LEU A 238 -9.85 11.47 -1.26
N ALA A 239 -10.33 12.71 -1.20
CA ALA A 239 -11.64 13.09 -1.71
C ALA A 239 -11.74 12.85 -3.22
N TYR A 240 -10.68 13.14 -3.98
CA TYR A 240 -10.64 12.85 -5.40
C TYR A 240 -10.71 11.34 -5.68
N LEU A 241 -9.92 10.52 -4.98
CA LEU A 241 -10.01 9.05 -5.08
C LEU A 241 -11.44 8.56 -4.81
N ALA A 242 -12.06 9.03 -3.73
CA ALA A 242 -13.42 8.68 -3.37
C ALA A 242 -14.44 9.11 -4.44
N GLN A 243 -14.35 10.34 -4.94
CA GLN A 243 -15.23 10.87 -5.98
C GLN A 243 -15.09 10.10 -7.29
N ARG A 244 -13.86 9.73 -7.68
CA ARG A 244 -13.63 8.95 -8.88
C ARG A 244 -14.18 7.53 -8.73
N LEU A 245 -14.03 6.88 -7.57
CA LEU A 245 -14.68 5.59 -7.29
C LEU A 245 -16.21 5.72 -7.32
N ALA A 246 -16.79 6.77 -6.72
CA ALA A 246 -18.24 7.01 -6.71
C ALA A 246 -18.80 7.30 -8.11
N GLY A 247 -18.02 7.97 -8.97
CA GLY A 247 -18.39 8.27 -10.35
C GLY A 247 -18.15 7.12 -11.33
N THR A 248 -17.59 6.01 -10.87
CA THR A 248 -17.25 4.86 -11.71
C THR A 248 -18.20 3.71 -11.43
N PRO A 249 -19.00 3.24 -12.41
CA PRO A 249 -19.92 2.13 -12.23
C PRO A 249 -19.21 0.84 -11.81
N GLU A 250 -19.86 0.03 -10.97
CA GLU A 250 -19.36 -1.30 -10.61
C GLU A 250 -19.42 -2.24 -11.84
N PRO A 251 -18.27 -2.81 -12.28
CA PRO A 251 -18.28 -3.81 -13.35
C PRO A 251 -19.13 -5.02 -13.01
N GLY A 252 -20.13 -5.33 -13.84
CA GLY A 252 -20.98 -6.51 -13.67
C GLY A 252 -21.97 -6.43 -12.50
N GLY A 253 -22.12 -5.26 -11.87
CA GLY A 253 -23.02 -5.04 -10.73
C GLY A 253 -23.86 -3.76 -10.84
N GLU A 254 -24.59 -3.47 -9.78
CA GLU A 254 -25.28 -2.18 -9.61
C GLU A 254 -24.44 -1.24 -8.73
N GLY A 255 -24.70 0.07 -8.85
CA GLY A 255 -24.01 1.09 -8.07
C GLY A 255 -22.65 1.46 -8.63
N SER A 256 -21.77 1.93 -7.74
CA SER A 256 -20.43 2.44 -8.05
C SER A 256 -19.36 1.57 -7.40
N LEU A 257 -18.12 1.69 -7.87
CA LEU A 257 -16.97 1.05 -7.20
C LEU A 257 -16.85 1.45 -5.73
N LEU A 258 -17.23 2.68 -5.37
CA LEU A 258 -17.19 3.12 -3.97
C LEU A 258 -18.17 2.35 -3.08
N ASP A 259 -19.26 1.83 -3.64
CA ASP A 259 -20.24 1.05 -2.89
C ASP A 259 -19.67 -0.30 -2.42
N ASN A 260 -18.69 -0.84 -3.16
CA ASN A 260 -18.05 -2.13 -2.85
C ASN A 260 -16.59 -1.98 -2.38
N THR A 261 -16.07 -0.75 -2.30
CA THR A 261 -14.70 -0.48 -1.87
C THR A 261 -14.69 0.13 -0.47
N LEU A 262 -13.71 -0.27 0.33
CA LEU A 262 -13.34 0.41 1.58
C LEU A 262 -11.96 1.03 1.44
N ILE A 263 -11.88 2.33 1.69
CA ILE A 263 -10.63 3.08 1.78
C ILE A 263 -10.28 3.24 3.25
N VAL A 264 -9.04 2.91 3.60
CA VAL A 264 -8.46 3.18 4.93
C VAL A 264 -7.34 4.19 4.77
N TRP A 265 -7.52 5.39 5.31
CA TRP A 265 -6.52 6.46 5.30
C TRP A 265 -5.98 6.70 6.70
N THR A 266 -4.65 6.74 6.84
CA THR A 266 -3.96 6.91 8.12
C THR A 266 -2.55 7.46 7.91
N ASN A 267 -1.86 7.79 9.01
CA ASN A 267 -0.46 8.20 9.04
C ASN A 267 0.28 7.48 10.17
N GLU A 268 1.58 7.73 10.32
CA GLU A 268 2.42 6.92 11.21
C GLU A 268 2.41 7.36 12.69
N LEU A 269 1.95 8.57 12.99
CA LEU A 269 2.08 9.19 14.31
C LEU A 269 0.82 9.98 14.66
N GLY A 270 0.38 9.92 15.91
CA GLY A 270 -0.70 10.80 16.38
C GLY A 270 -0.27 12.26 16.46
N LYS A 271 1.03 12.50 16.69
CA LYS A 271 1.62 13.83 16.73
C LYS A 271 3.11 13.81 16.40
N GLY A 272 3.52 14.65 15.45
CA GLY A 272 4.90 14.72 14.94
C GLY A 272 5.93 15.08 16.01
N ASN A 273 5.84 16.27 16.60
CA ASN A 273 6.86 16.83 17.50
C ASN A 273 7.14 16.04 18.80
N SER A 274 6.25 15.11 19.17
CA SER A 274 6.42 14.23 20.33
C SER A 274 6.62 12.76 19.94
N HIS A 275 6.56 12.45 18.64
CA HIS A 275 6.58 11.10 18.10
C HIS A 275 5.60 10.14 18.80
N THR A 276 4.42 10.64 19.21
CA THR A 276 3.48 9.79 19.97
C THR A 276 2.86 8.74 19.06
N LEU A 277 2.80 7.52 19.58
CA LEU A 277 2.11 6.39 18.96
C LEU A 277 0.66 6.25 19.46
N ASN A 278 0.21 7.19 20.29
CA ASN A 278 -1.17 7.29 20.76
C ASN A 278 -1.99 8.15 19.80
N ASP A 279 -3.29 7.91 19.75
CA ASP A 279 -4.26 8.75 19.02
C ASP A 279 -3.91 8.94 17.53
N ILE A 280 -3.33 7.92 16.89
CA ILE A 280 -3.10 7.89 15.43
C ILE A 280 -4.45 7.98 14.71
N PRO A 281 -4.64 8.92 13.77
CA PRO A 281 -5.90 9.05 13.05
C PRO A 281 -6.08 7.90 12.04
N PHE A 282 -7.27 7.32 12.03
CA PHE A 282 -7.75 6.41 10.99
C PHE A 282 -9.08 6.93 10.44
N VAL A 283 -9.17 7.04 9.13
CA VAL A 283 -10.39 7.40 8.39
C VAL A 283 -10.78 6.20 7.54
N LEU A 284 -11.99 5.70 7.77
CA LEU A 284 -12.63 4.70 6.92
C LEU A 284 -13.64 5.42 6.03
N LEU A 285 -13.59 5.15 4.73
CA LEU A 285 -14.45 5.79 3.73
C LEU A 285 -14.90 4.76 2.69
N GLY A 286 -16.14 4.88 2.20
CA GLY A 286 -16.76 3.97 1.24
C GLY A 286 -17.95 3.24 1.85
N ASN A 287 -18.52 2.29 1.11
CA ASN A 287 -19.66 1.49 1.59
C ASN A 287 -19.37 -0.02 1.60
N GLY A 288 -18.13 -0.42 1.27
CA GLY A 288 -17.71 -1.80 1.34
C GLY A 288 -17.74 -2.36 2.78
N PHE A 289 -18.17 -3.61 2.91
CA PHE A 289 -18.02 -4.45 4.12
C PHE A 289 -18.83 -4.02 5.37
N ASN A 290 -19.96 -3.31 5.20
CA ASN A 290 -20.97 -3.05 6.23
C ASN A 290 -20.49 -2.34 7.51
N PHE A 291 -19.42 -1.54 7.43
CA PHE A 291 -19.05 -0.66 8.54
C PHE A 291 -20.04 0.51 8.65
N LYS A 292 -20.47 0.84 9.86
CA LYS A 292 -21.33 2.00 10.12
C LYS A 292 -20.51 3.29 10.00
N MET A 293 -20.73 3.98 8.88
CA MET A 293 -20.08 5.24 8.52
C MET A 293 -20.75 6.47 9.15
N GLY A 294 -20.27 7.68 8.82
CA GLY A 294 -20.89 8.95 9.24
C GLY A 294 -20.70 9.30 10.72
N ARG A 295 -19.68 8.75 11.36
CA ARG A 295 -19.38 8.94 12.80
C ARG A 295 -17.90 9.15 13.05
N SER A 296 -17.59 9.79 14.18
CA SER A 296 -16.23 9.89 14.73
C SER A 296 -16.19 9.14 16.05
N LEU A 297 -15.16 8.31 16.23
CA LEU A 297 -14.99 7.45 17.41
C LEU A 297 -13.68 7.79 18.11
N LYS A 298 -13.75 7.98 19.44
CA LYS A 298 -12.55 8.11 20.28
C LYS A 298 -12.29 6.80 21.01
N LEU A 299 -11.37 6.01 20.48
CA LEU A 299 -11.00 4.69 21.00
C LEU A 299 -9.81 4.80 21.96
N LYS A 300 -10.09 5.10 23.23
CA LYS A 300 -9.04 5.39 24.23
C LYS A 300 -8.18 4.14 24.51
N GLY A 301 -6.90 4.21 24.17
CA GLY A 301 -5.91 3.16 24.48
C GLY A 301 -6.17 1.83 23.75
N VAL A 302 -6.98 1.85 22.70
CA VAL A 302 -7.30 0.65 21.92
C VAL A 302 -6.18 0.42 20.90
N PRO A 303 -5.53 -0.76 20.89
CA PRO A 303 -4.52 -1.06 19.89
C PRO A 303 -5.13 -1.19 18.49
N HIS A 304 -4.46 -0.64 17.47
CA HIS A 304 -4.90 -0.72 16.08
C HIS A 304 -4.88 -2.16 15.52
N ASN A 305 -4.22 -3.11 16.19
CA ASN A 305 -4.33 -4.55 15.89
C ASN A 305 -5.79 -5.02 15.82
N ARG A 306 -6.65 -4.51 16.70
CA ARG A 306 -8.09 -4.84 16.72
C ARG A 306 -8.84 -4.24 15.54
N LEU A 307 -8.38 -3.10 15.02
CA LEU A 307 -8.88 -2.55 13.75
C LEU A 307 -8.46 -3.45 12.58
N HIS A 308 -7.20 -3.88 12.52
CA HIS A 308 -6.72 -4.78 11.47
C HIS A 308 -7.48 -6.11 11.46
N MET A 309 -7.78 -6.68 12.63
CA MET A 309 -8.67 -7.83 12.73
C MET A 309 -10.07 -7.53 12.17
N ALA A 310 -10.64 -6.35 12.48
CA ALA A 310 -11.93 -5.95 11.92
C ALA A 310 -11.88 -5.84 10.39
N LEU A 311 -10.80 -5.32 9.80
CA LEU A 311 -10.60 -5.26 8.35
C LEU A 311 -10.53 -6.65 7.71
N ALA A 312 -9.75 -7.58 8.29
CA ALA A 312 -9.72 -8.97 7.83
C ALA A 312 -11.09 -9.64 7.95
N HIS A 313 -11.81 -9.41 9.05
CA HIS A 313 -13.15 -9.98 9.25
C HIS A 313 -14.16 -9.37 8.28
N ALA A 314 -14.00 -8.11 7.89
CA ALA A 314 -14.85 -7.46 6.89
C ALA A 314 -14.88 -8.22 5.55
N VAL A 315 -13.73 -8.77 5.13
CA VAL A 315 -13.60 -9.55 3.88
C VAL A 315 -13.92 -11.05 4.05
N GLY A 316 -14.38 -11.48 5.23
CA GLY A 316 -14.67 -12.88 5.52
C GLY A 316 -13.51 -13.66 6.18
N HIS A 317 -12.31 -13.08 6.29
CA HIS A 317 -11.14 -13.73 6.89
C HIS A 317 -11.17 -13.66 8.41
N ARG A 318 -11.67 -14.72 9.07
CA ARG A 318 -11.88 -14.78 10.52
C ARG A 318 -10.61 -15.17 11.29
N ILE A 319 -9.62 -14.28 11.31
CA ILE A 319 -8.39 -14.47 12.10
C ILE A 319 -8.60 -14.28 13.60
N GLU A 320 -7.89 -15.05 14.43
CA GLU A 320 -7.95 -14.95 15.90
C GLU A 320 -7.05 -13.84 16.47
N SER A 321 -5.97 -13.49 15.76
CA SER A 321 -5.06 -12.41 16.12
C SER A 321 -4.34 -11.87 14.89
N PHE A 322 -3.80 -10.65 14.97
CA PHE A 322 -2.99 -10.04 13.92
C PHE A 322 -1.85 -9.20 14.53
N GLY A 323 -0.63 -9.35 13.99
CA GLY A 323 0.56 -8.72 14.54
C GLY A 323 0.88 -9.25 15.94
N LYS A 324 1.03 -8.36 16.94
CA LYS A 324 1.27 -8.76 18.33
C LYS A 324 -0.01 -9.28 19.00
N ALA A 325 -0.07 -10.59 19.24
CA ALA A 325 -1.25 -11.26 19.80
C ALA A 325 -1.77 -10.66 21.12
N SER A 326 -0.88 -10.20 22.02
CA SER A 326 -1.29 -9.58 23.28
C SER A 326 -2.04 -8.25 23.10
N LEU A 327 -1.96 -7.62 21.94
CA LEU A 327 -2.69 -6.39 21.59
C LEU A 327 -4.05 -6.68 20.92
N CYS A 328 -4.40 -7.95 20.71
CA CYS A 328 -5.65 -8.40 20.12
C CYS A 328 -6.72 -8.73 21.17
N GLU A 329 -6.43 -8.51 22.47
CA GLU A 329 -7.38 -8.79 23.55
C GLU A 329 -8.69 -8.02 23.36
N GLY A 330 -9.82 -8.73 23.49
CA GLY A 330 -11.15 -8.21 23.18
C GLY A 330 -11.58 -8.34 21.72
N GLY A 331 -10.78 -9.00 20.87
CA GLY A 331 -11.15 -9.36 19.50
C GLY A 331 -11.21 -8.16 18.53
N PRO A 332 -11.77 -8.36 17.31
CA PRO A 332 -11.93 -7.29 16.33
C PRO A 332 -12.78 -6.15 16.89
N LEU A 333 -12.54 -4.93 16.42
CA LEU A 333 -13.42 -3.80 16.74
C LEU A 333 -14.80 -3.99 16.13
N ASP A 334 -15.84 -3.76 16.94
CA ASP A 334 -17.22 -3.69 16.46
C ASP A 334 -17.45 -2.33 15.79
N LEU A 335 -17.41 -2.35 14.46
CA LEU A 335 -17.55 -1.18 13.60
C LEU A 335 -18.81 -1.23 12.73
N ALA A 336 -19.69 -2.21 12.93
CA ALA A 336 -21.04 -2.22 12.35
C ALA A 336 -21.98 -1.23 13.07
#